data_AF-E3K633-F1
#
_entry.id   AF-E3K633-F1
#
_cell.length_a   1.000
_cell.length_b   1.000
_cell.length_c   1.000
_cell.angle_alpha   90.00
_cell.angle_beta   90.00
_cell.angle_gamma   90.00
#
_symmetry.space_group_name_H-M   'P 1'
#
loop_
_entity.id
_entity.type
_entity.pdbx_description
1 polymer ?
#
loop_
_entity_poly.entity_id
_entity_poly.type
_entity_poly.pdbx_seq_one_letter_code
_entity_poly.pdbx_strand_id
1 'polypeptide(L)'
;MDTWDDAKLQSVVISKHANSKTTTEIVCKNFIEAIESGKYGWFWECPSGGVNCKYRHALPPGFVLKAQKKKDAEEAKKNKLSLEDFLERERHQLGKTLTPVTKESFAKWKAKRLSKKKVEEDGKRKLKEQQAAAGRMNGMSGRDLFIKCTYACREGFLPAV
;
A
#
# COMPACT_ATOMS: atom_id res chain seq x y z
N MET A 1 35.69 36.70 -20.54
CA MET A 1 35.15 35.53 -19.82
C MET A 1 35.61 34.30 -20.61
N ASP A 2 36.92 34.11 -20.79
CA ASP A 2 37.50 33.36 -21.94
C ASP A 2 38.72 32.49 -21.58
N THR A 3 38.76 31.91 -20.36
CA THR A 3 39.91 31.10 -19.90
C THR A 3 39.55 29.70 -19.42
N TRP A 4 38.44 29.16 -19.91
CA TRP A 4 37.98 27.80 -19.61
C TRP A 4 37.85 26.99 -20.90
N ASP A 5 38.93 26.31 -21.30
CA ASP A 5 38.94 25.41 -22.45
C ASP A 5 38.11 24.15 -22.20
N ASP A 6 37.53 23.56 -23.24
CA ASP A 6 36.68 22.36 -23.17
C ASP A 6 37.38 21.17 -22.49
N ALA A 7 38.69 21.03 -22.69
CA ALA A 7 39.49 20.02 -22.00
C ALA A 7 39.50 20.22 -20.47
N LYS A 8 39.51 21.47 -20.01
CA LYS A 8 39.46 21.82 -18.60
C LYS A 8 38.07 21.58 -18.03
N LEU A 9 37.00 21.89 -18.78
CA LEU A 9 35.63 21.51 -18.45
C LEU A 9 35.49 19.98 -18.30
N GLN A 10 35.97 19.20 -19.27
CA GLN A 10 35.93 17.74 -19.20
C GLN A 10 36.71 17.19 -17.99
N SER A 11 37.87 17.76 -17.67
CA SER A 11 38.66 17.36 -16.49
C SER A 11 37.92 17.61 -15.17
N VAL A 12 37.19 18.73 -15.05
CA VAL A 12 36.36 19.06 -13.89
C VAL A 12 35.14 18.14 -13.80
N VAL A 13 34.51 17.81 -14.93
CA VAL A 13 33.40 16.86 -14.99
C VAL A 13 33.87 15.46 -14.56
N ILE A 14 34.97 14.95 -15.12
CA ILE A 14 35.49 13.61 -14.81
C ILE A 14 35.93 13.53 -13.34
N SER A 15 36.64 14.55 -12.83
CA SER A 15 37.08 14.57 -11.42
C SER A 15 35.92 14.65 -10.41
N LYS A 16 34.82 15.32 -10.76
CA LYS A 16 33.60 15.37 -9.93
C LYS A 16 32.83 14.05 -9.95
N HIS A 17 32.78 13.35 -11.08
CA HIS A 17 32.07 12.06 -11.20
C HIS A 17 32.89 10.88 -10.68
N ALA A 18 34.22 10.94 -10.70
CA ALA A 18 35.10 9.83 -10.30
C ALA A 18 35.42 9.78 -8.79
N ASN A 19 35.13 10.82 -8.02
CA ASN A 19 35.62 10.94 -6.63
C ASN A 19 34.51 11.11 -5.57
N SER A 20 33.35 10.47 -5.72
CA SER A 20 32.40 10.34 -4.62
C SER A 20 32.74 9.11 -3.78
N LYS A 21 33.73 9.23 -2.88
CA LYS A 21 34.04 8.20 -1.88
C LYS A 21 32.94 8.16 -0.81
N THR A 22 31.77 7.61 -1.14
CA THR A 22 30.72 7.39 -0.15
C THR A 22 31.09 6.18 0.68
N THR A 23 31.28 6.37 1.98
CA THR A 23 31.76 5.34 2.92
C THR A 23 30.66 4.38 3.38
N THR A 24 29.40 4.60 2.99
CA THR A 24 28.26 3.83 3.45
C THR A 24 27.31 3.45 2.32
N GLU A 25 26.70 2.25 2.42
CA GLU A 25 25.68 1.76 1.48
C GLU A 25 24.30 2.41 1.67
N ILE A 26 24.13 3.17 2.76
CA ILE A 26 22.88 3.84 3.12
C ILE A 26 22.66 5.05 2.20
N VAL A 27 21.44 5.17 1.68
CA VAL A 27 21.02 6.28 0.82
C VAL A 27 20.80 7.54 1.65
N CYS A 28 21.24 8.70 1.14
CA CYS A 28 21.04 9.98 1.81
C CYS A 28 19.54 10.34 1.88
N LYS A 29 19.05 10.75 3.07
CA LYS A 29 17.65 11.15 3.27
C LYS A 29 17.27 12.37 2.43
N ASN A 30 18.12 13.39 2.40
CA ASN A 30 17.89 14.62 1.65
C ASN A 30 17.89 14.38 0.13
N PHE A 31 18.57 13.33 -0.32
CA PHE A 31 18.56 12.95 -1.73
C PHE A 31 17.22 12.35 -2.14
N ILE A 32 16.62 11.51 -1.29
CA ILE A 32 15.26 11.00 -1.51
C ILE A 32 14.26 12.17 -1.56
N GLU A 33 14.40 13.14 -0.66
CA GLU A 33 13.54 14.33 -0.63
C GLU A 33 13.75 15.26 -1.84
N ALA A 34 14.99 15.45 -2.30
CA ALA A 34 15.29 16.24 -3.49
C ALA A 34 14.71 15.63 -4.77
N ILE A 35 14.71 14.30 -4.88
CA ILE A 35 14.08 13.59 -5.98
C ILE A 35 12.56 13.67 -5.89
N GLU A 36 11.98 13.51 -4.69
CA GLU A 36 10.54 13.66 -4.48
C GLU A 36 10.05 15.09 -4.77
N SER A 37 10.90 16.10 -4.54
CA SER A 37 10.59 17.52 -4.81
C SER A 37 11.02 18.00 -6.21
N GLY A 38 11.65 17.16 -7.02
CA GLY A 38 12.12 17.51 -8.36
C GLY A 38 13.26 18.54 -8.40
N LYS A 39 13.95 18.76 -7.28
CA LYS A 39 15.07 19.71 -7.14
C LYS A 39 16.44 19.09 -7.42
N TYR A 40 16.45 17.82 -7.84
CA TYR A 40 17.67 17.12 -8.21
C TYR A 40 18.15 17.55 -9.61
N GLY A 41 19.44 17.82 -9.76
CA GLY A 41 20.02 18.29 -11.02
C GLY A 41 21.53 18.47 -10.94
N TRP A 42 22.13 18.96 -12.02
CA TRP A 42 23.58 19.07 -12.19
C TRP A 42 24.29 19.92 -11.12
N PHE A 43 23.60 20.91 -10.55
CA PHE A 43 24.12 21.78 -9.48
C PHE A 43 23.55 21.45 -8.09
N TRP A 44 22.91 20.28 -7.92
CA TRP A 44 22.33 19.93 -6.63
C TRP A 44 23.40 19.42 -5.66
N GLU A 45 23.59 20.15 -4.56
CA GLU A 45 24.47 19.77 -3.46
C GLU A 45 23.66 19.34 -2.23
N CYS A 46 24.12 18.31 -1.54
CA CYS A 46 23.41 17.77 -0.37
C CYS A 46 23.52 18.72 0.83
N PRO A 47 22.41 19.18 1.43
CA PRO A 47 22.46 20.16 2.53
C PRO A 47 23.05 19.62 3.84
N SER A 48 23.15 18.29 4.03
CA SER A 48 23.78 17.69 5.21
C SER A 48 25.27 17.35 5.05
N GLY A 49 25.88 17.62 3.89
CA GLY A 49 27.30 17.27 3.68
C GLY A 49 27.96 17.79 2.41
N GLY A 50 27.30 18.65 1.63
CA GLY A 50 27.77 19.24 0.38
C GLY A 50 28.37 18.20 -0.56
N VAL A 51 29.61 18.47 -0.98
CA VAL A 51 30.43 17.61 -1.84
C VAL A 51 30.91 16.32 -1.14
N ASN A 52 30.94 16.29 0.20
CA ASN A 52 31.47 15.18 1.00
C ASN A 52 30.38 14.48 1.83
N CYS A 53 29.20 14.24 1.27
CA CYS A 53 28.20 13.45 1.99
C CYS A 53 28.70 12.02 2.20
N LYS A 54 28.60 11.55 3.45
CA LYS A 54 28.94 10.17 3.85
C LYS A 54 28.03 9.11 3.19
N TYR A 55 26.82 9.52 2.85
CA TYR A 55 25.74 8.65 2.36
C TYR A 55 25.68 8.65 0.83
N ARG A 56 25.17 7.55 0.25
CA ARG A 56 25.09 7.36 -1.20
C ARG A 56 24.03 8.27 -1.83
N HIS A 57 24.42 9.01 -2.86
CA HIS A 57 23.55 9.84 -3.70
C HIS A 57 23.10 9.09 -4.98
N ALA A 58 22.71 7.83 -4.82
CA ALA A 58 22.17 7.02 -5.91
C ALA A 58 21.09 6.11 -5.35
N LEU A 59 20.02 5.91 -6.13
CA LEU A 59 18.95 4.99 -5.76
C LEU A 59 19.49 3.56 -5.87
N PRO A 60 19.24 2.70 -4.87
CA PRO A 60 19.46 1.27 -5.00
C PRO A 60 18.58 0.71 -6.13
N PRO A 61 19.05 -0.34 -6.84
CA PRO A 61 18.25 -1.00 -7.86
C PRO A 61 16.93 -1.50 -7.25
N GLY A 62 15.80 -1.17 -7.89
CA GLY A 62 14.45 -1.55 -7.43
C GLY A 62 13.76 -0.58 -6.47
N PHE A 63 14.35 0.57 -6.14
CA PHE A 63 13.68 1.58 -5.30
C PHE A 63 12.60 2.34 -6.10
N VAL A 64 11.33 2.05 -5.80
CA VAL A 64 10.20 2.76 -6.41
C VAL A 64 9.78 3.94 -5.53
N LEU A 65 9.84 5.15 -6.10
CA LEU A 65 9.45 6.40 -5.45
C LEU A 65 7.98 6.37 -5.00
N LYS A 66 7.66 7.01 -3.87
CA LYS A 66 6.28 7.09 -3.36
C LYS A 66 5.33 7.75 -4.36
N ALA A 67 5.82 8.76 -5.08
CA ALA A 67 5.05 9.43 -6.13
C ALA A 67 4.71 8.48 -7.29
N GLN A 68 5.67 7.65 -7.72
CA GLN A 68 5.44 6.67 -8.78
C GLN A 68 4.45 5.59 -8.33
N LYS A 69 4.62 5.03 -7.12
CA LYS A 69 3.66 4.07 -6.54
C LYS A 69 2.24 4.62 -6.47
N LYS A 70 2.08 5.91 -6.16
CA LYS A 70 0.76 6.57 -6.15
C LYS A 70 0.17 6.65 -7.55
N LYS A 71 0.95 7.06 -8.54
CA LYS A 71 0.52 7.10 -9.95
C LYS A 71 0.12 5.72 -10.46
N ASP A 72 0.94 4.70 -10.24
CA ASP A 72 0.65 3.32 -10.66
C ASP A 72 -0.61 2.79 -9.96
N ALA A 73 -0.80 3.11 -8.68
CA ALA A 73 -2.01 2.73 -7.94
C ALA A 73 -3.27 3.48 -8.41
N GLU A 74 -3.15 4.74 -8.81
CA GLU A 74 -4.26 5.50 -9.39
C GLU A 74 -4.59 5.03 -10.81
N GLU A 75 -3.59 4.72 -11.61
CA GLU A 75 -3.77 4.15 -12.94
C GLU A 75 -4.40 2.75 -12.86
N ALA A 76 -3.94 1.91 -11.94
CA ALA A 76 -4.56 0.62 -11.67
C ALA A 76 -6.01 0.75 -11.15
N LYS A 77 -6.36 1.85 -10.47
CA LYS A 77 -7.75 2.15 -10.08
C LYS A 77 -8.58 2.65 -11.26
N LYS A 78 -8.00 3.43 -12.17
CA LYS A 78 -8.67 3.93 -13.40
C LYS A 78 -8.87 2.83 -14.42
N ASN A 79 -7.94 1.89 -14.52
CA ASN A 79 -8.04 0.68 -15.35
C ASN A 79 -8.99 -0.38 -14.76
N LYS A 80 -9.56 -0.14 -13.56
CA LYS A 80 -10.78 -0.84 -13.16
C LYS A 80 -11.88 -0.29 -14.05
N LEU A 81 -12.11 -1.02 -15.14
CA LEU A 81 -13.20 -0.85 -16.08
C LEU A 81 -14.45 -0.32 -15.37
N SER A 82 -15.00 0.78 -15.89
CA SER A 82 -16.00 1.56 -15.15
C SER A 82 -17.25 0.71 -14.90
N LEU A 83 -18.06 1.11 -13.92
CA LEU A 83 -19.25 0.35 -13.54
C LEU A 83 -20.18 0.15 -14.74
N GLU A 84 -20.24 1.14 -15.62
CA GLU A 84 -21.02 1.16 -16.85
C GLU A 84 -20.55 0.07 -17.83
N ASP A 85 -19.25 0.03 -18.15
CA ASP A 85 -18.66 -0.99 -19.04
C ASP A 85 -18.81 -2.42 -18.48
N PHE A 86 -18.83 -2.55 -17.15
CA PHE A 86 -19.06 -3.84 -16.50
C PHE A 86 -20.51 -4.28 -16.68
N LEU A 87 -21.46 -3.37 -16.45
CA LEU A 87 -22.89 -3.63 -16.59
C LEU A 87 -23.28 -3.94 -18.05
N GLU A 88 -22.68 -3.27 -19.02
CA GLU A 88 -22.93 -3.56 -20.45
C GLU A 88 -22.49 -4.98 -20.81
N ARG A 89 -21.29 -5.39 -20.39
CA ARG A 89 -20.80 -6.76 -20.61
C ARG A 89 -21.68 -7.80 -19.94
N GLU A 90 -22.08 -7.60 -18.69
CA GLU A 90 -22.99 -8.52 -18.01
C GLU A 90 -24.38 -8.57 -18.68
N ARG A 91 -24.90 -7.44 -19.15
CA ARG A 91 -26.20 -7.40 -19.85
C ARG A 91 -26.16 -8.18 -21.16
N HIS A 92 -25.07 -8.11 -21.90
CA HIS A 92 -24.87 -8.89 -23.12
C HIS A 92 -24.67 -10.38 -22.82
N GLN A 93 -24.08 -10.73 -21.66
CA GLN A 93 -23.88 -12.11 -21.23
C GLN A 93 -25.18 -12.78 -20.72
N LEU A 94 -26.13 -12.01 -20.20
CA LEU A 94 -27.43 -12.54 -19.77
C LEU A 94 -28.26 -12.99 -20.97
N GLY A 95 -28.59 -14.29 -21.00
CA GLY A 95 -29.43 -14.89 -22.04
C GLY A 95 -30.89 -14.41 -22.01
N LYS A 96 -31.66 -14.79 -23.03
CA LYS A 96 -33.06 -14.37 -23.24
C LYS A 96 -34.06 -14.90 -22.20
N THR A 97 -33.68 -15.90 -21.39
CA THR A 97 -34.56 -16.49 -20.36
C THR A 97 -34.32 -15.82 -19.01
N LEU A 98 -35.09 -14.76 -18.74
CA LEU A 98 -35.02 -14.00 -17.48
C LEU A 98 -36.21 -14.40 -16.57
N THR A 99 -35.93 -14.60 -15.28
CA THR A 99 -37.01 -14.79 -14.29
C THR A 99 -37.67 -13.46 -13.97
N PRO A 100 -38.98 -13.29 -14.13
CA PRO A 100 -39.66 -12.06 -13.77
C PRO A 100 -39.55 -11.81 -12.25
N VAL A 101 -39.36 -10.54 -11.89
CA VAL A 101 -39.29 -10.11 -10.50
C VAL A 101 -40.72 -9.99 -9.97
N THR A 102 -41.25 -11.09 -9.44
CA THR A 102 -42.53 -11.14 -8.72
C THR A 102 -42.25 -11.13 -7.21
N LYS A 103 -43.28 -10.84 -6.40
CA LYS A 103 -43.12 -10.80 -4.93
C LYS A 103 -42.55 -12.11 -4.38
N GLU A 104 -42.96 -13.25 -4.94
CA GLU A 104 -42.49 -14.58 -4.55
C GLU A 104 -41.02 -14.84 -4.93
N SER A 105 -40.62 -14.46 -6.15
CA SER A 105 -39.23 -14.64 -6.60
C SER A 105 -38.29 -13.72 -5.82
N PHE A 106 -38.72 -12.49 -5.53
CA PHE A 106 -37.98 -11.56 -4.69
C PHE A 106 -37.83 -12.03 -3.24
N ALA A 107 -38.89 -12.60 -2.64
CA ALA A 107 -38.82 -13.15 -1.28
C ALA A 107 -37.79 -14.30 -1.18
N LYS A 108 -37.80 -15.22 -2.15
CA LYS A 108 -36.81 -16.31 -2.25
C LYS A 108 -35.40 -15.78 -2.43
N TRP A 109 -35.20 -14.77 -3.29
CA TRP A 109 -33.91 -14.12 -3.49
C TRP A 109 -33.40 -13.42 -2.23
N LYS A 110 -34.27 -12.67 -1.53
CA LYS A 110 -33.93 -11.96 -0.29
C LYS A 110 -33.53 -12.93 0.81
N ALA A 111 -34.28 -14.03 0.98
CA ALA A 111 -33.93 -15.09 1.91
C ALA A 111 -32.55 -15.69 1.60
N LYS A 112 -32.26 -15.99 0.33
CA LYS A 112 -30.95 -16.52 -0.13
C LYS A 112 -29.80 -15.55 0.11
N ARG A 113 -30.01 -14.24 -0.09
CA ARG A 113 -28.99 -13.21 0.18
C ARG A 113 -28.73 -13.07 1.68
N LEU A 114 -29.78 -13.06 2.50
CA LEU A 114 -29.65 -12.97 3.95
C LEU A 114 -28.98 -14.21 4.54
N SER A 115 -29.32 -15.41 4.07
CA SER A 115 -28.67 -16.64 4.52
C SER A 115 -27.19 -16.67 4.13
N LYS A 116 -26.85 -16.30 2.88
CA LYS A 116 -25.45 -16.18 2.44
C LYS A 116 -24.66 -15.19 3.30
N LYS A 117 -25.22 -14.01 3.56
CA LYS A 117 -24.58 -12.99 4.40
C LYS A 117 -24.32 -13.50 5.82
N LYS A 118 -25.32 -14.17 6.43
CA LYS A 118 -25.17 -14.77 7.77
C LYS A 118 -24.07 -15.84 7.79
N VAL A 119 -24.02 -16.73 6.79
CA VAL A 119 -22.97 -17.76 6.68
C VAL A 119 -21.57 -17.13 6.56
N GLU A 120 -21.42 -16.07 5.76
CA GLU A 120 -20.14 -15.36 5.63
C GLU A 120 -19.74 -14.63 6.93
N GLU A 121 -20.69 -14.00 7.62
CA GLU A 121 -20.45 -13.33 8.90
C GLU A 121 -20.10 -14.34 9.99
N ASP A 122 -20.84 -15.45 10.11
CA ASP A 122 -20.57 -16.52 11.05
C ASP A 122 -19.23 -17.22 10.75
N GLY A 123 -18.89 -17.40 9.47
CA GLY A 123 -17.57 -17.91 9.06
C GLY A 123 -16.44 -16.98 9.51
N LYS A 124 -16.58 -15.67 9.28
CA LYS A 124 -15.62 -14.66 9.75
C LYS A 124 -15.52 -14.60 11.27
N ARG A 125 -16.65 -14.76 11.98
CA ARG A 125 -16.67 -14.83 13.45
C ARG A 125 -15.93 -16.06 13.97
N LYS A 126 -16.21 -17.24 13.42
CA LYS A 126 -15.52 -18.49 13.79
C LYS A 126 -14.01 -18.41 13.53
N LEU A 127 -13.59 -17.84 12.40
CA LEU A 127 -12.18 -17.61 12.08
C LEU A 127 -11.52 -16.67 13.11
N LYS A 128 -12.20 -15.58 13.48
CA LYS A 128 -11.72 -14.65 14.52
C LYS A 128 -11.66 -15.31 15.90
N GLU A 129 -12.66 -16.12 16.25
CA GLU A 129 -12.68 -16.89 17.51
C GLU A 129 -11.52 -17.89 17.57
N GLN A 130 -11.25 -18.62 16.49
CA GLN A 130 -10.10 -19.53 16.39
C GLN A 130 -8.76 -18.79 16.52
N GLN A 131 -8.60 -17.65 15.84
CA GLN A 131 -7.39 -16.81 15.97
C GLN A 131 -7.21 -16.31 17.40
N ALA A 132 -8.30 -15.94 18.07
CA ALA A 132 -8.26 -15.49 19.46
C ALA A 132 -8.06 -16.62 20.47
N ALA A 133 -8.48 -17.85 20.16
CA ALA A 133 -8.16 -19.05 20.95
C ALA A 133 -6.66 -19.40 20.83
N ALA A 134 -6.07 -19.19 19.65
CA ALA A 134 -4.64 -19.34 19.41
C ALA A 134 -3.76 -18.19 19.97
N GLY A 135 -4.31 -17.35 20.86
CA GLY A 135 -3.57 -16.25 21.51
C GLY A 135 -3.23 -15.06 20.62
N ARG A 136 -3.74 -14.99 19.38
CA ARG A 136 -3.51 -13.86 18.47
C ARG A 136 -4.67 -12.85 18.58
N MET A 137 -4.55 -11.90 19.51
CA MET A 137 -5.53 -10.81 19.68
C MET A 137 -5.39 -9.64 18.69
N ASN A 138 -4.31 -9.58 17.89
CA ASN A 138 -4.16 -8.54 16.87
C ASN A 138 -5.22 -8.71 15.77
N GLY A 139 -6.21 -7.82 15.73
CA GLY A 139 -7.26 -7.79 14.70
C GLY A 139 -8.70 -7.96 15.21
N MET A 140 -8.90 -8.15 16.53
CA MET A 140 -10.23 -8.06 17.14
C MET A 140 -10.64 -6.60 17.37
N SER A 141 -11.92 -6.27 17.14
CA SER A 141 -12.41 -4.94 17.49
C SER A 141 -12.52 -4.80 19.02
N GLY A 142 -12.46 -3.57 19.54
CA GLY A 142 -12.63 -3.32 20.98
C GLY A 142 -13.93 -3.92 21.54
N ARG A 143 -15.00 -3.97 20.73
CA ARG A 143 -16.27 -4.62 21.06
C ARG A 143 -16.13 -6.15 21.16
N ASP A 144 -15.39 -6.78 20.25
CA ASP A 144 -15.13 -8.22 20.29
C ASP A 144 -14.31 -8.61 21.53
N LEU A 145 -13.32 -7.78 21.88
CA LEU A 145 -12.51 -7.94 23.09
C LEU A 145 -13.34 -7.76 24.36
N PHE A 146 -14.22 -6.76 24.40
CA PHE A 146 -15.09 -6.51 25.54
C PHE A 146 -16.05 -7.66 25.79
N ILE A 147 -16.68 -8.19 24.73
CA ILE A 147 -17.55 -9.36 24.85
C ILE A 147 -16.74 -10.57 25.32
N LYS A 148 -15.56 -10.86 24.79
CA LYS A 148 -14.73 -11.98 25.27
C LYS A 148 -14.29 -11.81 26.73
N CYS A 149 -13.92 -10.58 27.14
CA CYS A 149 -13.45 -10.28 28.49
C CYS A 149 -14.57 -10.40 29.55
N THR A 150 -15.81 -10.04 29.22
CA THR A 150 -16.94 -10.20 30.15
C THR A 150 -17.29 -11.66 30.39
N TYR A 151 -17.10 -12.55 29.41
CA TYR A 151 -17.25 -13.99 29.59
C TYR A 151 -16.09 -14.60 30.39
N ALA A 152 -14.83 -14.20 30.13
CA ALA A 152 -13.67 -14.65 30.91
C ALA A 152 -13.75 -14.23 32.40
N CYS A 153 -14.33 -13.06 32.68
CA CYS A 153 -14.54 -12.58 34.04
C CYS A 153 -15.67 -13.34 34.77
N ARG A 154 -16.56 -14.03 34.03
CA ARG A 154 -17.68 -14.81 34.60
C ARG A 154 -17.29 -16.26 34.93
N GLU A 155 -16.23 -16.80 34.30
CA GLU A 155 -15.74 -18.17 34.53
C GLU A 155 -14.55 -18.26 35.51
N GLY A 156 -14.30 -17.20 36.30
CA GLY A 156 -13.49 -17.34 37.53
C GLY A 156 -12.01 -17.64 37.34
N PHE A 157 -11.39 -17.26 36.21
CA PHE A 157 -9.94 -17.40 36.04
C PHE A 157 -9.20 -16.13 36.52
N LEU A 158 -9.29 -15.87 37.83
CA LEU A 158 -8.30 -15.06 38.55
C LEU A 158 -7.31 -16.07 39.16
N PRO A 159 -6.04 -16.13 38.74
CA PRO A 159 -5.04 -16.73 39.61
C PRO A 159 -4.99 -15.87 40.87
N ALA A 160 -5.31 -16.51 42.00
CA ALA A 160 -5.05 -15.94 43.32
C ALA A 160 -3.58 -15.48 43.35
N VAL A 161 -3.40 -14.17 43.57
CA VAL A 161 -2.17 -13.60 44.12
C VAL A 161 -2.26 -13.70 45.63
#